data_AF-A0A2M8S7D1-F1
#
_entry.id   AF-A0A2M8S7D1-F1
#
_cell.length_a   1.000
_cell.length_b   1.000
_cell.length_c   1.000
_cell.angle_alpha   90.00
_cell.angle_beta   90.00
_cell.angle_gamma   90.00
#
_symmetry.space_group_name_H-M   'P 1'
#
loop_
_entity.id
_entity.type
_entity.pdbx_description
1 polymer ?
#
loop_
_entity_poly.entity_id
_entity_poly.type
_entity_poly.pdbx_seq_one_letter_code
_entity_poly.pdbx_strand_id
1 'polypeptide(L)' 'MAKGYNRPAGGQQGGMMQQIQRMQQQLAEAQERLAEESVTATAGGGAIKVTMTGDQRCTAVEIAPELLKDTDADML' A
#
# COMPACT_ATOMS: atom_id res chain seq x y z
N MET A 1 33.54 54.36 3.79
CA MET A 1 32.11 54.08 3.98
C MET A 1 31.78 52.78 3.25
N ALA A 2 31.73 51.64 3.95
CA ALA A 2 31.40 50.34 3.37
C ALA A 2 29.89 50.10 3.50
N LYS A 3 29.18 50.11 2.37
CA LYS A 3 27.72 49.99 2.32
C LYS A 3 27.33 48.52 2.45
N GLY A 4 26.69 48.19 3.58
CA GLY A 4 26.19 46.85 3.90
C GLY A 4 25.19 46.35 2.87
N TYR A 5 25.43 45.14 2.39
CA TYR A 5 24.49 44.36 1.60
C TYR A 5 23.76 43.41 2.54
N ASN A 6 22.69 43.91 3.16
CA ASN A 6 21.80 43.11 4.00
C ASN A 6 20.86 42.31 3.07
N ARG A 7 21.08 40.99 2.95
CA ARG A 7 20.24 40.09 2.15
C ARG A 7 19.26 39.37 3.08
N PRO A 8 17.93 39.51 2.92
CA PRO A 8 16.98 38.76 3.74
C PRO A 8 16.91 37.31 3.25
N ALA A 9 17.68 36.43 3.90
CA ALA A 9 17.54 34.98 3.77
C ALA A 9 16.69 34.49 4.95
N GLY A 10 15.39 34.26 4.76
CA GLY A 10 14.54 33.77 5.86
C GLY A 10 13.10 33.38 5.53
N GLY A 11 12.56 33.68 4.34
CA GLY A 11 11.15 33.43 4.03
C GLY A 11 10.77 32.02 3.54
N GLN A 12 11.75 31.15 3.24
CA GLN A 12 11.50 29.92 2.45
C GLN A 12 11.42 28.63 3.28
N GLN A 13 11.81 28.66 4.56
CA GLN A 13 11.88 27.46 5.41
C GLN A 13 10.54 27.10 6.09
N GLY A 14 9.68 28.09 6.37
CA GLY A 14 8.40 27.87 7.05
C GLY A 14 7.34 27.15 6.22
N GLY A 15 7.31 27.40 4.91
CA GLY A 15 6.38 26.72 3.98
C GLY A 15 6.73 25.25 3.74
N MET A 16 8.03 24.92 3.80
CA MET A 16 8.53 23.55 3.58
C MET A 16 8.08 22.59 4.68
N MET A 17 8.15 23.03 5.95
CA MET A 17 7.73 22.19 7.08
C MET A 17 6.25 21.82 7.03
N GLN A 18 5.37 22.77 6.64
CA GLN A 18 3.94 22.50 6.49
C GLN A 18 3.64 21.54 5.33
N GLN A 19 4.39 21.63 4.23
CA GLN A 19 4.28 20.67 3.13
C GLN A 19 4.73 19.27 3.54
N ILE A 20 5.83 19.15 4.29
CA ILE A 20 6.31 17.86 4.82
C ILE A 20 5.26 17.24 5.76
N GLN A 21 4.66 18.03 6.64
CA GLN A 21 3.60 17.55 7.55
C GLN A 21 2.39 16.98 6.80
N ARG A 22 1.90 17.69 5.77
CA ARG A 22 0.80 17.19 4.93
C ARG A 22 1.17 15.92 4.16
N MET A 23 2.39 15.86 3.64
CA MET A 23 2.90 14.68 2.94
C MET A 23 2.94 13.46 3.86
N GLN A 24 3.40 13.63 5.12
CA GLN A 24 3.43 12.53 6.10
C GLN A 24 2.03 12.00 6.41
N GLN A 25 1.04 12.88 6.58
CA GLN A 25 -0.36 12.48 6.80
C GLN A 25 -0.92 11.73 5.59
N GLN A 26 -0.71 12.25 4.38
CA GLN A 26 -1.18 11.59 3.15
C GLN A 26 -0.54 10.21 2.93
N LEU A 27 0.74 10.05 3.30
CA LEU A 27 1.43 8.76 3.25
C LEU A 27 0.85 7.77 4.26
N ALA A 28 0.49 8.22 5.46
CA ALA A 28 -0.15 7.36 6.46
C ALA A 28 -1.54 6.91 5.98
N GLU A 29 -2.38 7.84 5.53
CA GLU A 29 -3.72 7.54 5.00
C GLU A 29 -3.68 6.67 3.74
N ALA A 30 -2.67 6.85 2.87
CA ALA A 30 -2.50 5.99 1.71
C ALA A 30 -2.13 4.56 2.12
N GLN A 31 -1.25 4.38 3.12
CA GLN A 31 -0.89 3.06 3.62
C GLN A 31 -2.07 2.35 4.29
N GLU A 32 -2.87 3.07 5.09
CA GLU A 32 -4.09 2.50 5.70
C GLU A 32 -5.07 2.03 4.63
N ARG A 33 -5.32 2.86 3.60
CA ARG A 33 -6.21 2.47 2.49
C ARG A 33 -5.70 1.26 1.71
N LEU A 34 -4.40 1.19 1.44
CA LEU A 34 -3.81 0.03 0.76
C LEU A 34 -3.96 -1.27 1.57
N ALA A 35 -3.96 -1.18 2.90
CA ALA A 35 -4.17 -2.35 3.76
C ALA A 35 -5.62 -2.85 3.73
N GLU A 36 -6.59 -1.96 3.43
CA GLU A 36 -8.01 -2.32 3.33
C GLU A 36 -8.44 -2.72 1.92
N GLU A 37 -7.83 -2.14 0.89
CA GLU A 37 -8.13 -2.48 -0.50
C GLU A 37 -7.74 -3.93 -0.80
N SER A 38 -8.65 -4.69 -1.40
CA SER A 38 -8.44 -6.10 -1.73
C SER A 38 -8.62 -6.39 -3.21
N VAL A 39 -7.78 -7.28 -3.73
CA VAL A 39 -7.86 -7.84 -5.09
C VAL A 39 -8.07 -9.33 -4.99
N THR A 40 -8.90 -9.87 -5.87
CA THR A 40 -9.16 -11.30 -5.97
C THR A 40 -8.67 -11.83 -7.31
N ALA A 41 -7.86 -12.89 -7.26
CA ALA A 41 -7.37 -13.59 -8.44
C ALA A 41 -7.87 -15.04 -8.45
N THR A 42 -8.01 -15.60 -9.65
CA THR A 42 -8.45 -16.98 -9.84
C THR A 42 -7.44 -17.79 -10.64
N ALA A 43 -7.26 -19.05 -10.28
CA ALA A 43 -6.43 -20.03 -10.99
C ALA A 43 -7.22 -21.33 -11.24
N GLY A 44 -6.67 -22.21 -12.09
CA GLY A 44 -7.30 -23.51 -12.39
C GLY A 44 -8.70 -23.39 -12.99
N GLY A 45 -8.91 -22.45 -13.91
CA GLY A 45 -10.22 -22.22 -14.54
C GLY A 45 -11.29 -21.64 -13.60
N GLY A 46 -10.88 -21.10 -12.45
CA GLY A 46 -11.80 -20.59 -11.42
C GLY A 46 -11.94 -21.52 -10.20
N ALA A 47 -11.29 -22.69 -10.23
CA ALA A 47 -11.35 -23.66 -9.15
C ALA A 47 -10.57 -23.22 -7.89
N ILE A 48 -9.63 -22.29 -8.02
CA ILE A 48 -8.92 -21.67 -6.90
C ILE A 48 -9.17 -20.16 -6.98
N LYS A 49 -9.59 -19.56 -5.87
CA LYS A 49 -9.73 -18.11 -5.71
C LYS A 49 -8.93 -17.66 -4.50
N VAL A 50 -8.10 -16.63 -4.68
CA VAL A 50 -7.29 -16.04 -3.61
C VAL A 50 -7.61 -14.56 -3.52
N THR A 51 -7.91 -14.08 -2.32
CA THR A 51 -8.09 -12.65 -2.04
C THR A 51 -6.91 -12.15 -1.23
N MET A 52 -6.29 -11.08 -1.72
CA MET A 52 -5.17 -10.41 -1.07
C MET A 52 -5.43 -8.91 -0.93
N THR A 53 -4.89 -8.30 0.11
CA THR A 53 -4.89 -6.85 0.31
C THR A 53 -3.75 -6.17 -0.46
N GLY A 54 -3.85 -4.84 -0.65
CA GLY A 54 -2.82 -4.01 -1.29
C GLY A 54 -1.51 -3.94 -0.49
N ASP A 55 -1.53 -4.26 0.81
CA ASP A 55 -0.34 -4.47 1.65
C ASP A 55 0.19 -5.92 1.61
N GLN A 56 -0.26 -6.73 0.65
CA GLN A 56 0.20 -8.09 0.36
C GLN A 56 -0.16 -9.13 1.43
N ARG A 57 -1.26 -8.95 2.16
CA ARG A 57 -1.78 -9.98 3.07
C ARG A 57 -2.82 -10.84 2.37
N CYS A 58 -2.69 -12.16 2.48
CA CYS A 58 -3.75 -13.08 2.06
C CYS A 58 -4.87 -13.09 3.10
N THR A 59 -6.10 -12.80 2.68
CA THR A 59 -7.28 -12.75 3.57
C THR A 59 -8.23 -13.92 3.35
N ALA A 60 -8.26 -14.49 2.15
CA ALA A 60 -9.08 -15.65 1.85
C ALA A 60 -8.47 -16.54 0.77
N VAL A 61 -8.66 -17.85 0.92
CA VAL A 61 -8.39 -18.86 -0.09
C VAL A 61 -9.61 -19.77 -0.19
N GLU A 62 -10.24 -19.81 -1.36
CA GLU A 62 -11.36 -20.71 -1.67
C GLU A 62 -10.89 -21.73 -2.71
N ILE A 63 -11.14 -23.01 -2.45
CA ILE A 63 -10.80 -24.11 -3.33
C ILE A 63 -12.07 -24.91 -3.62
N ALA A 64 -12.33 -25.16 -4.90
CA ALA A 64 -13.47 -25.95 -5.34
C ALA A 64 -13.40 -27.37 -4.73
N PRO A 65 -14.49 -27.88 -4.13
CA PRO A 65 -14.48 -29.20 -3.48
C PRO A 65 -14.10 -30.35 -4.41
N GLU A 66 -14.30 -30.17 -5.72
CA GLU A 66 -13.94 -31.14 -6.76
C GLU A 66 -12.43 -31.37 -6.84
N LEU A 67 -11.60 -30.34 -6.58
CA LEU A 67 -10.15 -30.49 -6.50
C LEU A 67 -9.70 -31.23 -5.23
N LEU A 68 -10.53 -31.25 -4.20
CA LEU A 68 -10.24 -31.92 -2.92
C LEU A 68 -10.68 -33.39 -2.92
N LYS A 69 -11.42 -33.84 -3.95
CA LYS A 69 -11.93 -35.21 -4.04
C LYS A 69 -10.93 -36.20 -4.65
N ASP A 70 -9.93 -35.72 -5.38
CA ASP A 70 -9.09 -36.55 -6.24
C ASP A 70 -7.60 -36.65 -5.85
N THR A 71 -7.11 -36.02 -4.77
CA THR A 71 -5.65 -36.02 -4.52
C THR A 71 -5.23 -36.12 -3.06
N ASP A 72 -4.28 -37.04 -2.83
CA ASP A 72 -3.30 -37.02 -1.75
C ASP A 72 -2.89 -35.59 -1.39
N ALA A 73 -2.93 -35.28 -0.10
CA ALA A 73 -2.66 -33.95 0.46
C ALA A 73 -1.22 -33.44 0.28
N ASP A 74 -0.34 -34.22 -0.36
CA ASP A 74 1.10 -33.94 -0.47
C ASP A 74 1.48 -33.00 -1.63
N MET A 75 0.53 -32.64 -2.52
CA MET A 75 0.77 -31.74 -3.67
C MET A 75 0.17 -30.32 -3.54
N LEU A 76 -0.48 -29.98 -2.41
CA LEU A 76 -1.11 -28.69 -2.13
C LEU A 76 -0.34 -27.88 -1.08
#